data_AF-A0A4P6HJF7-F1
#
_entry.id   AF-A0A4P6HJF7-F1
#
_cell.length_a   1.000
_cell.length_b   1.000
_cell.length_c   1.000
_cell.angle_alpha   90.00
_cell.angle_beta   90.00
_cell.angle_gamma   90.00
#
_symmetry.space_group_name_H-M   'P 1'
#
loop_
_entity.id
_entity.type
_entity.pdbx_description
1 polymer ?
#
loop_
_entity_poly.entity_id
_entity_poly.type
_entity_poly.pdbx_seq_one_letter_code
_entity_poly.pdbx_strand_id
1 'polypeptide(L)' 'MPQGLRDFIDIAFKLAVLAALACFLFFYGEGRNVGRFQYIANGEQEYVMDTATGVIYQNGFSMNHVTGKETLPPGGGKGR' A
#
# COMPACT_ATOMS: atom_id res chain seq x y z
N MET A 1 4.67 43.47 18.19
CA MET A 1 5.15 43.14 16.82
C MET A 1 4.32 43.94 15.83
N PRO A 2 4.92 44.43 14.72
CA PRO A 2 4.18 45.12 13.67
C PRO A 2 3.10 44.22 13.07
N GLN A 3 1.94 44.79 12.72
CA GLN A 3 0.79 44.05 12.17
C GLN A 3 1.20 43.22 10.92
N GLY A 4 1.90 43.86 9.97
CA GLY A 4 2.34 43.18 8.75
C GLY A 4 3.34 42.03 8.97
N LEU A 5 4.09 42.05 10.08
CA LEU A 5 4.97 40.92 10.43
C LEU A 5 4.16 39.71 10.91
N ARG A 6 3.10 39.94 11.68
CA ARG A 6 2.19 38.87 12.12
C ARG A 6 1.46 38.23 10.93
N ASP A 7 0.97 39.05 10.01
CA ASP A 7 0.25 38.56 8.83
C ASP A 7 1.15 37.74 7.92
N PHE A 8 2.39 38.19 7.71
CA PHE A 8 3.39 37.43 6.95
C PHE A 8 3.68 36.06 7.58
N ILE A 9 3.89 36.02 8.90
CA ILE A 9 4.16 34.77 9.63
C ILE A 9 2.98 33.81 9.53
N ASP A 10 1.75 34.31 9.69
CA ASP A 10 0.54 33.50 9.58
C ASP A 10 0.37 32.88 8.18
N ILE A 11 0.60 33.68 7.13
CA ILE A 11 0.56 33.20 5.74
C ILE A 11 1.65 32.16 5.49
N ALA A 12 2.89 32.44 5.90
CA ALA A 12 4.01 31.53 5.72
C ALA A 12 3.78 30.20 6.46
N PHE A 13 3.23 30.25 7.68
CA PHE A 13 2.89 29.06 8.45
C PHE A 13 1.81 28.21 7.77
N LYS A 14 0.73 28.84 7.29
CA LYS A 14 -0.34 28.14 6.55
C LYS A 14 0.19 27.46 5.29
N LEU A 15 1.06 28.14 4.53
CA LEU A 15 1.72 27.56 3.36
C LEU A 15 2.64 26.39 3.72
N ALA A 16 3.40 26.51 4.81
CA ALA A 16 4.26 25.44 5.30
C ALA A 16 3.45 24.20 5.72
N VAL A 17 2.32 24.39 6.40
CA VAL A 17 1.41 23.28 6.78
C VAL A 17 0.84 22.59 5.54
N LEU A 18 0.42 23.35 4.53
CA LEU A 18 -0.08 22.80 3.27
C LEU A 18 1.01 22.01 2.52
N ALA A 19 2.24 22.55 2.47
CA ALA A 19 3.37 21.87 1.86
C ALA A 19 3.73 20.57 2.60
N ALA A 20 3.75 20.60 3.94
CA ALA A 20 4.00 19.41 4.76
C ALA A 20 2.93 18.34 4.55
N LEU A 21 1.65 18.73 4.48
CA LEU A 21 0.55 17.81 4.19
C LEU A 21 0.68 17.21 2.79
N ALA A 22 1.02 18.00 1.78
CA ALA A 22 1.23 17.52 0.42
C ALA A 22 2.39 16.51 0.35
N CYS A 23 3.53 16.82 0.98
CA CYS A 23 4.66 15.89 1.08
C CYS A 23 4.25 14.60 1.79
N PHE A 24 3.54 14.69 2.91
CA PHE A 24 3.05 13.52 3.64
C PHE A 24 2.17 12.61 2.76
N LEU A 25 1.21 13.19 2.04
CA LEU A 25 0.32 12.43 1.14
C LEU A 25 1.09 11.78 -0.02
N PHE A 26 2.08 12.49 -0.57
CA PHE A 26 2.94 11.96 -1.64
C PHE A 26 3.72 10.73 -1.17
N PHE A 27 4.48 10.85 -0.07
CA PHE A 27 5.25 9.73 0.48
C PHE A 27 4.38 8.59 0.99
N TYR A 28 3.21 8.89 1.56
CA TYR A 28 2.26 7.87 1.98
C TYR A 28 1.69 7.08 0.80
N GLY A 29 1.44 7.76 -0.33
CA GLY A 29 1.00 7.13 -1.57
C GLY A 29 2.07 6.22 -2.17
N GLU A 30 3.30 6.70 -2.27
CA GLU A 30 4.42 5.93 -2.83
C GLU A 30 4.82 4.74 -1.96
N GLY A 31 4.87 4.92 -0.63
CA GLY A 31 5.29 3.90 0.32
C GLY A 31 4.39 2.66 0.35
N ARG A 32 3.14 2.75 -0.10
CA ARG A 32 2.19 1.62 -0.10
C ARG A 32 2.54 0.49 -1.06
N ASN A 33 3.39 0.74 -2.05
CA ASN A 33 3.74 -0.26 -3.06
C ASN A 33 5.12 -0.89 -2.83
N VAL A 34 5.96 -0.31 -1.97
CA VAL A 34 7.31 -0.83 -1.71
C VAL A 34 7.21 -2.02 -0.74
N GLY A 35 7.67 -3.19 -1.18
CA GLY A 35 7.63 -4.42 -0.36
C GLY A 35 6.24 -5.05 -0.23
N ARG A 36 5.27 -4.59 -1.04
CA ARG A 36 3.89 -5.08 -0.99
C ARG A 36 3.77 -6.54 -1.40
N PHE A 37 4.53 -7.00 -2.38
CA PHE A 37 4.53 -8.39 -2.80
C PHE A 37 5.80 -9.08 -2.32
N GLN A 38 5.66 -9.97 -1.35
CA GLN A 38 6.76 -10.74 -0.80
C GLN A 38 6.72 -12.16 -1.37
N TYR A 39 7.84 -12.59 -1.97
CA TYR A 39 8.03 -13.98 -2.40
C TYR A 39 8.51 -14.82 -1.22
N ILE A 40 7.87 -15.96 -0.99
CA ILE A 40 8.22 -16.90 0.08
C ILE A 40 8.44 -18.28 -0.57
N ALA A 41 9.63 -18.83 -0.36
CA ALA A 41 10.00 -20.19 -0.79
C ALA A 41 10.66 -20.92 0.38
N ASN A 42 9.92 -21.86 0.99
CA ASN A 42 10.37 -22.64 2.15
C ASN A 42 10.67 -24.11 1.79
N GLY A 43 11.09 -24.38 0.55
CA GLY A 43 11.44 -25.72 0.07
C GLY A 43 10.25 -26.65 -0.22
N GLU A 44 9.16 -26.55 0.54
CA GLU A 44 7.92 -27.31 0.30
C GLU A 44 6.82 -26.48 -0.39
N GLN A 45 6.85 -25.15 -0.26
CA GLN A 45 5.85 -24.25 -0.82
C GLN A 45 6.50 -22.98 -1.36
N GLU A 46 6.06 -22.61 -2.57
CA GLU A 46 6.38 -21.34 -3.22
C GLU A 46 5.08 -20.55 -3.41
N TYR A 47 5.04 -19.32 -2.90
CA TYR A 47 3.90 -18.42 -3.06
C TYR A 47 4.31 -16.96 -2.94
N VAL A 48 3.47 -16.07 -3.47
CA VAL A 48 3.62 -14.62 -3.34
C VAL A 48 2.56 -14.11 -2.40
N MET A 49 2.92 -13.34 -1.39
CA MET A 49 1.99 -12.72 -0.45
C MET A 49 1.91 -11.21 -0.69
N ASP A 50 0.72 -10.67 -0.90
CA ASP A 50 0.45 -9.24 -0.76
C ASP A 50 0.40 -8.91 0.74
N THR A 51 1.47 -8.33 1.27
CA THR A 51 1.64 -7.99 2.69
C THR A 51 0.68 -6.89 3.13
N ALA A 52 0.12 -6.10 2.21
CA ALA A 52 -0.84 -5.05 2.53
C ALA A 52 -2.26 -5.59 2.69
N THR A 53 -2.64 -6.61 1.91
CA THR A 53 -4.02 -7.15 1.90
C THR A 53 -4.13 -8.53 2.54
N GLY A 54 -3.00 -9.21 2.70
CA GLY A 54 -2.94 -10.60 3.12
C GLY A 54 -3.36 -11.60 2.04
N VAL A 55 -3.42 -11.20 0.78
CA VAL A 55 -3.74 -12.16 -0.28
C VAL A 55 -2.49 -12.97 -0.63
N ILE A 56 -2.60 -14.28 -0.53
CA ILE A 56 -1.59 -15.25 -0.99
C ILE A 56 -1.94 -15.62 -2.42
N TYR A 57 -0.96 -15.59 -3.31
CA TYR A 57 -1.05 -16.02 -4.70
C TYR A 57 -0.15 -17.25 -4.88
N GLN A 58 -0.75 -18.37 -5.31
CA GLN A 58 -0.04 -19.63 -5.49
C GLN A 58 -0.67 -20.42 -6.64
N ASN A 59 0.13 -20.89 -7.60
CA ASN A 59 -0.30 -21.78 -8.68
C ASN A 59 -1.55 -21.32 -9.46
N GLY A 60 -1.72 -20.02 -9.68
CA GLY A 60 -2.87 -19.44 -10.39
C GLY A 60 -4.13 -19.25 -9.54
N PHE A 61 -4.07 -19.59 -8.25
CA PHE A 61 -5.10 -19.32 -7.25
C PHE A 61 -4.69 -18.15 -6.36
N SER A 62 -5.69 -17.46 -5.80
CA SER A 62 -5.44 -16.52 -4.71
C SER A 62 -6.32 -16.82 -3.51
N MET A 63 -5.77 -16.67 -2.31
CA MET A 63 -6.48 -16.88 -1.06
C MET A 63 -6.22 -15.67 -0.16
N ASN A 64 -7.28 -15.05 0.35
CA ASN A 64 -7.14 -14.06 1.40
C ASN A 64 -6.91 -14.79 2.74
N HIS A 65 -5.70 -14.71 3.29
CA HIS A 65 -5.36 -15.45 4.52
C HIS A 65 -6.12 -14.95 5.77
N VAL A 66 -6.67 -13.73 5.73
CA VAL A 66 -7.41 -13.12 6.85
C VAL A 66 -8.86 -13.62 6.88
N THR A 67 -9.48 -13.76 5.71
CA THR A 67 -10.91 -14.11 5.58
C THR A 67 -11.14 -15.55 5.12
N GLY A 68 -10.10 -16.25 4.68
CA GLY A 68 -10.18 -17.60 4.11
C GLY A 68 -10.86 -17.66 2.73
N LYS A 69 -11.18 -16.51 2.12
CA LYS A 69 -11.83 -16.49 0.80
C LYS A 69 -10.83 -16.83 -0.29
N GLU A 70 -11.11 -17.89 -1.03
CA GLU A 70 -10.37 -18.30 -2.22
C GLU A 70 -11.00 -17.69 -3.46
N THR A 71 -10.17 -17.19 -4.37
CA THR A 71 -10.57 -16.79 -5.71
C THR A 71 -9.91 -17.73 -6.71
N LEU A 72 -10.74 -18.53 -7.37
CA LEU A 72 -10.33 -19.38 -8.48
C LEU A 72 -10.16 -18.50 -9.73
N PRO A 73 -9.18 -18.79 -10.60
CA PRO A 73 -9.02 -18.03 -11.84
C PRO A 73 -10.29 -18.14 -12.70
N PRO A 74 -10.70 -17.08 -13.44
CA PRO A 74 -11.94 -17.08 -14.25
C PRO A 74 -11.91 -18.01 -15.48
N GLY A 75 -11.00 -18.99 -15.53
CA GLY A 75 -10.78 -19.88 -16.67
C GLY A 75 -10.09 -21.20 -16.35
N GLY A 76 -10.22 -21.73 -15.13
CA GLY A 76 -9.60 -23.00 -14.70
C GLY A 76 -10.45 -24.25 -14.94
N GLY A 77 -11.19 -24.30 -16.05
CA GLY A 77 -11.91 -25.49 -16.49
C GLY A 77 -10.97 -26.51 -17.13
N LYS A 78 -10.35 -27.37 -16.33
CA LYS A 78 -10.17 -28.82 -16.56
C LYS A 78 -9.17 -29.38 -15.57
N GLY A 79 -9.63 -30.31 -14.75
CA GLY A 79 -8.75 -31.23 -14.06
C GLY A 79 -7.88 -32.00 -15.05
N ARG A 80 -6.63 -32.21 -14.65
CA ARG A 80 -5.88 -33.44 -14.86
C ARG A 80 -5.11 -33.71 -13.59
#